data_AF-A0A226QRI5-F1
#
_entry.id   AF-A0A226QRI5-F1
#
_cell.length_a   1.000
_cell.length_b   1.000
_cell.length_c   1.000
_cell.angle_alpha   90.00
_cell.angle_beta   90.00
_cell.angle_gamma   90.00
#
_symmetry.space_group_name_H-M   'P 1'
#
loop_
_entity.id
_entity.type
_entity.pdbx_description
1 polymer ?
#
loop_
_entity_poly.entity_id
_entity_poly.type
_entity_poly.pdbx_seq_one_letter_code
_entity_poly.pdbx_strand_id
1 'polypeptide(L)' 'MKTVKLTEQELATLKTALTMQIKSIDNEIRQLQSKGYISSSLLEIKQQYEQAFEVLNFAQ' A
#
# COMPACT_ATOMS: atom_id res chain seq x y z
N MET A 1 -7.71 -21.70 2.26
CA MET A 1 -6.87 -20.67 2.90
C MET A 1 -7.03 -20.79 4.42
N LYS A 2 -5.92 -20.85 5.17
CA LYS A 2 -5.98 -20.67 6.63
C LYS A 2 -5.99 -19.17 6.89
N THR A 3 -7.01 -18.66 7.58
CA THR A 3 -7.05 -17.26 8.01
C THR A 3 -6.22 -17.11 9.29
N VAL A 4 -5.33 -16.12 9.32
CA VAL A 4 -4.57 -15.77 10.52
C VAL A 4 -5.31 -14.64 11.21
N LYS A 5 -5.66 -14.81 12.48
CA LYS A 5 -6.18 -13.71 13.30
C LYS A 5 -5.00 -12.85 13.73
N LEU A 6 -5.04 -11.57 13.39
CA LEU A 6 -4.04 -10.59 13.81
C LEU A 6 -4.47 -9.99 15.14
N THR A 7 -3.51 -9.72 16.01
CA THR A 7 -3.71 -8.81 17.14
C THR A 7 -3.84 -7.36 16.64
N GLU A 8 -4.45 -6.49 17.44
CA GLU A 8 -4.53 -5.05 17.15
C GLU A 8 -3.15 -4.42 16.88
N GLN A 9 -2.12 -4.86 17.61
CA GLN A 9 -0.76 -4.36 17.43
C GLN A 9 -0.16 -4.81 16.08
N GLU A 10 -0.36 -6.06 15.70
CA GLU A 10 0.08 -6.58 14.40
C GLU A 10 -0.67 -5.90 13.25
N LEU A 11 -1.98 -5.69 13.42
CA LEU A 11 -2.80 -4.97 12.45
C LEU A 11 -2.33 -3.52 12.27
N ALA A 12 -2.08 -2.80 13.36
CA ALA A 12 -1.56 -1.43 13.34
C ALA A 12 -0.17 -1.36 12.69
N THR A 13 0.69 -2.35 12.96
CA THR A 13 2.03 -2.45 12.35
C THR A 13 1.93 -2.63 10.84
N LEU A 14 1.08 -3.54 10.36
CA LEU A 14 0.88 -3.78 8.93
C LEU A 14 0.28 -2.56 8.22
N LYS A 15 -0.73 -1.91 8.81
CA LYS A 15 -1.32 -0.67 8.28
C LYS A 15 -0.29 0.44 8.18
N THR A 16 0.57 0.58 9.18
CA THR A 16 1.66 1.59 9.17
C THR A 16 2.66 1.29 8.05
N ALA A 17 3.09 0.04 7.92
CA ALA A 17 4.02 -0.38 6.86
C ALA A 17 3.44 -0.12 5.47
N LEU A 18 2.19 -0.51 5.20
CA LEU A 18 1.51 -0.23 3.93
C LEU A 18 1.38 1.26 3.66
N THR A 19 1.01 2.05 4.66
CA THR A 19 0.92 3.53 4.53
C THR A 19 2.25 4.14 4.11
N MET A 20 3.37 3.66 4.68
CA MET A 20 4.70 4.14 4.32
C MET A 20 5.05 3.77 2.87
N GLN A 21 4.74 2.55 2.44
CA GLN A 21 5.01 2.10 1.08
C GLN A 21 4.17 2.86 0.04
N ILE A 22 2.88 3.07 0.30
CA ILE A 22 2.01 3.88 -0.58
C ILE A 22 2.58 5.28 -0.76
N LYS A 23 2.98 5.96 0.34
CA LYS A 23 3.59 7.29 0.29
C LYS A 23 4.91 7.31 -0.50
N SER A 24 5.73 6.27 -0.35
CA SER A 24 6.99 6.14 -1.08
C SER A 24 6.75 6.04 -2.59
N ILE A 25 5.83 5.15 -2.99
CA ILE A 25 5.47 4.95 -4.40
C ILE A 25 4.83 6.21 -4.98
N ASP A 26 3.97 6.90 -4.23
CA ASP A 26 3.39 8.18 -4.66
C ASP A 26 4.44 9.27 -4.92
N ASN A 27 5.50 9.31 -4.10
CA ASN A 27 6.60 10.23 -4.35
C ASN A 27 7.36 9.86 -5.62
N GLU A 28 7.62 8.59 -5.85
CA GLU A 28 8.31 8.10 -7.04
C GLU A 28 7.51 8.35 -8.32
N ILE A 29 6.21 8.05 -8.31
CA ILE A 29 5.29 8.36 -9.43
C ILE A 29 5.32 9.86 -9.74
N ARG A 30 5.23 10.72 -8.73
CA ARG A 30 5.29 12.18 -8.94
C ARG A 30 6.62 12.64 -9.53
N GLN A 31 7.74 12.05 -9.10
CA GLN A 31 9.06 12.34 -9.66
C GLN A 31 9.24 11.86 -11.11
N LEU A 32 8.59 10.76 -11.50
CA LEU A 32 8.62 10.28 -12.87
C LEU A 32 7.69 11.11 -13.77
N GLN A 33 6.50 11.43 -13.28
CA GLN A 33 5.53 12.27 -14.00
C GLN A 33 6.07 13.67 -14.26
N SER A 34 6.80 14.26 -13.30
CA SER A 34 7.44 15.57 -13.51
C SER A 34 8.53 15.55 -14.60
N LYS A 35 9.05 14.37 -14.94
CA LYS A 35 10.00 14.13 -16.04
C LYS A 35 9.30 13.67 -17.33
N GLY A 36 7.97 13.60 -17.36
CA GLY A 36 7.18 13.15 -18.51
C GLY A 36 7.05 11.63 -18.65
N TYR A 37 7.45 10.85 -17.63
CA TYR A 37 7.33 9.40 -17.64
C TYR A 37 6.11 8.93 -16.83
N ILE A 38 5.41 7.93 -17.34
CA ILE A 38 4.33 7.23 -16.62
C ILE A 38 4.79 5.77 -16.43
N SER A 39 4.87 5.34 -15.18
CA SER A 39 5.17 3.95 -14.84
C SER A 39 3.88 3.21 -14.48
N SER A 40 3.36 2.43 -15.43
CA SER A 40 2.17 1.58 -15.20
C SER A 40 2.38 0.60 -14.07
N SER A 41 3.58 0.02 -13.96
CA SER A 41 3.91 -0.91 -12.87
C SER A 41 3.83 -0.27 -11.48
N LEU A 42 4.30 0.97 -11.32
CA LEU A 42 4.18 1.66 -10.03
C LEU A 42 2.73 2.02 -9.69
N LEU A 43 1.91 2.36 -10.69
CA LEU A 43 0.48 2.60 -10.50
C LEU A 43 -0.23 1.33 -10.05
N GLU A 44 0.07 0.18 -10.67
CA GLU A 44 -0.49 -1.12 -10.28
C GLU A 44 -0.07 -1.53 -8.87
N ILE A 45 1.21 -1.39 -8.51
CA ILE A 45 1.70 -1.72 -7.16
C ILE A 45 1.03 -0.82 -6.12
N LYS A 46 0.91 0.48 -6.40
CA LYS A 46 0.20 1.41 -5.52
C LYS A 46 -1.24 0.93 -5.27
N GLN A 47 -1.96 0.60 -6.34
CA GLN A 47 -3.34 0.14 -6.25
C GLN A 47 -3.46 -1.16 -5.43
N GLN A 48 -2.51 -2.09 -5.59
CA GLN A 48 -2.46 -3.32 -4.78
C GLN A 48 -2.25 -3.02 -3.29
N TYR A 49 -1.39 -2.07 -2.95
CA TYR A 49 -1.15 -1.70 -1.55
C TYR A 49 -2.34 -0.96 -0.93
N GLU A 50 -3.01 -0.09 -1.69
CA GLU A 50 -4.25 0.55 -1.26
C GLU A 50 -5.36 -0.49 -1.01
N GLN A 51 -5.52 -1.47 -1.91
CA GLN A 51 -6.46 -2.57 -1.70
C GLN A 51 -6.12 -3.41 -0.47
N ALA A 52 -4.84 -3.74 -0.27
CA ALA A 52 -4.40 -4.48 0.92
C ALA A 52 -4.69 -3.69 2.21
N PHE A 53 -4.48 -2.38 2.20
CA PHE A 53 -4.79 -1.52 3.34
C PHE A 53 -6.30 -1.51 3.66
N GLU A 54 -7.14 -1.40 2.62
CA GLU A 54 -8.60 -1.46 2.80
C GLU A 54 -9.06 -2.82 3.34
N VAL A 55 -8.52 -3.93 2.83
CA VAL A 55 -8.83 -5.26 3.37
C VAL A 55 -8.49 -5.36 4.86
N LEU A 56 -7.39 -4.75 5.30
CA LEU A 56 -7.02 -4.68 6.72
C LEU A 56 -7.95 -3.78 7.54
N ASN A 57 -8.71 -2.85 6.94
CA ASN A 57 -9.75 -2.11 7.64
C ASN A 57 -10.96 -2.98 8.00
N PHE A 58 -11.24 -4.01 7.21
CA PHE A 58 -12.32 -4.96 7.45
C PHE A 58 -11.90 -6.18 8.29
N ALA A 59 -10.63 -6.28 8.69
CA ALA A 59 -10.09 -7.40 9.45
C ALA A 59 -10.36 -7.33 10.98
N GLN A 60 -11.28 -6.46 11.40
CA GLN A 60 -11.72 -6.32 12.81
C GLN A 60 -12.57 -7.52 13.27
#